data_AF-A0A2M8RBG1-F1
#
_entry.id   AF-A0A2M8RBG1-F1
#
_cell.length_a   1.000
_cell.length_b   1.000
_cell.length_c   1.000
_cell.angle_alpha   90.00
_cell.angle_beta   90.00
_cell.angle_gamma   90.00
#
_symmetry.space_group_name_H-M   'P 1'
#
loop_
_entity.id
_entity.type
_entity.pdbx_description
1 polymer ?
#
loop_
_entity_poly.entity_id
_entity_poly.type
_entity_poly.pdbx_seq_one_letter_code
_entity_poly.pdbx_strand_id
1 'polypeptide(L)' 'MTDKTCPFCQGLGWVCENHPLRVWSEKLGGCRCGEGMPCACNTAEDPEIRVVIVEADTTWH' A
#
# COMPACT_ATOMS: atom_id res chain seq x y z
N MET A 1 3.98 5.42 6.82
CA MET A 1 4.09 6.87 6.50
C MET A 1 4.91 7.00 5.21
N THR A 2 4.45 7.73 4.19
CA THR A 2 5.11 7.74 2.86
C THR A 2 6.30 8.71 2.80
N ASP A 3 7.44 8.26 2.26
CA ASP A 3 8.61 9.12 2.01
C ASP A 3 8.38 10.09 0.84
N LYS A 4 8.56 11.39 1.09
CA LYS A 4 8.36 12.46 0.09
C LYS A 4 9.43 12.50 -0.98
N THR A 5 10.61 11.95 -0.70
CA THR A 5 11.75 11.92 -1.63
C THR A 5 11.88 10.61 -2.40
N CYS A 6 10.92 9.70 -2.26
CA CYS A 6 11.00 8.38 -2.87
C CYS A 6 11.11 8.49 -4.40
N PRO A 7 12.15 7.92 -5.03
CA PRO A 7 12.36 8.05 -6.47
C PRO A 7 11.30 7.32 -7.31
N PHE A 8 10.58 6.37 -6.70
CA PHE A 8 9.59 5.54 -7.41
C PHE A 8 8.20 6.17 -7.39
N CYS A 9 7.72 6.57 -6.20
CA CYS A 9 6.36 7.12 -6.04
C CYS A 9 6.33 8.65 -5.96
N GLN A 10 7.49 9.32 -5.86
CA GLN A 10 7.63 10.79 -5.83
C GLN A 10 6.75 11.43 -4.74
N GLY A 11 6.65 10.76 -3.59
CA GLY A 11 5.85 11.22 -2.45
C GLY A 11 4.34 10.99 -2.57
N LEU A 12 3.85 10.34 -3.63
CA LEU A 12 2.44 9.96 -3.78
C LEU A 12 2.10 8.68 -2.99
N GLY A 13 3.08 7.79 -2.80
CA GLY A 13 2.87 6.52 -2.10
C GLY A 13 2.32 5.38 -2.97
N TRP A 14 2.19 5.61 -4.29
CA TRP A 14 1.66 4.65 -5.25
C TRP A 14 2.58 4.46 -6.47
N VAL A 15 2.70 3.22 -6.95
CA VAL A 15 3.44 2.82 -8.16
C VAL A 15 2.56 1.95 -9.06
N CYS A 16 2.84 1.85 -10.37
CA CYS A 16 1.99 1.01 -11.26
C CYS A 16 2.25 -0.45 -10.90
N GLU A 17 1.19 -1.25 -10.78
CA GLU A 17 1.31 -2.70 -10.53
C GLU A 17 2.19 -3.39 -11.59
N ASN A 18 2.07 -2.97 -12.85
CA ASN A 18 2.80 -3.54 -13.98
C ASN A 18 4.24 -2.98 -14.10
N HIS A 19 4.50 -1.81 -13.50
CA HIS A 19 5.81 -1.18 -13.50
C HIS A 19 6.13 -0.59 -12.11
N PRO A 20 6.57 -1.42 -11.14
CA PRO A 20 6.72 -1.02 -9.73
C PRO A 20 7.76 0.08 -9.48
N LEU A 21 8.62 0.38 -10.46
CA LEU A 21 9.61 1.45 -10.42
C LEU A 21 9.09 2.78 -10.99
N ARG A 22 7.84 2.82 -11.45
CA ARG A 22 7.20 4.00 -12.02
C ARG A 22 6.02 4.44 -11.16
N VAL A 23 5.95 5.74 -10.91
CA VAL A 23 4.83 6.35 -10.18
C VAL A 23 3.51 6.07 -10.91
N TRP A 24 2.51 5.62 -10.16
CA TRP A 24 1.15 5.54 -10.67
C TRP A 24 0.44 6.88 -10.44
N SER A 25 -0.09 7.46 -11.51
CA SER A 25 -0.79 8.74 -11.46
C SER A 25 -1.61 8.95 -12.72
N GLU A 26 -2.83 9.47 -12.54
CA GLU A 26 -3.70 9.91 -13.64
C GLU A 26 -3.17 11.17 -14.35
N LYS A 27 -2.18 11.86 -13.79
CA LYS A 27 -1.57 13.05 -14.37
C LYS A 27 -0.55 12.71 -15.46
N LEU A 28 -0.27 13.69 -16.33
CA LEU A 28 0.79 13.58 -17.34
C LEU A 28 2.13 13.24 -16.67
N GLY A 29 2.85 12.27 -17.25
CA GLY A 29 4.12 11.76 -16.70
C GLY A 29 4.00 10.55 -15.76
N GLY A 30 2.79 10.21 -15.30
CA GLY A 30 2.52 8.99 -14.53
C GLY A 30 2.34 7.75 -15.40
N CYS A 31 2.58 6.58 -14.83
CA CYS A 31 2.32 5.30 -15.49
C CYS A 31 0.87 4.86 -15.22
N ARG A 32 0.14 4.54 -16.30
CA ARG A 32 -1.30 4.19 -16.28
C ARG A 32 -1.57 2.83 -16.94
N CYS A 33 -0.57 1.97 -16.90
CA CYS A 33 -0.58 0.63 -17.49
C CYS A 33 -1.55 -0.35 -16.84
N GLY A 34 -1.87 -0.10 -15.58
CA GLY A 34 -2.63 -0.96 -14.70
C GLY A 34 -3.05 -0.15 -13.48
N GLU A 35 -3.47 -0.83 -12.44
CA GLU A 35 -3.88 -0.21 -11.20
C GLU A 35 -2.68 0.30 -10.38
N GLY A 36 -2.97 1.15 -9.41
CA GLY A 36 -1.99 1.64 -8.45
C GLY A 36 -1.81 0.63 -7.33
N MET A 37 -0.55 0.29 -7.02
CA MET A 37 -0.21 -0.49 -5.83
C MET A 37 0.58 0.37 -4.82
N PRO A 38 0.53 0.05 -3.52
CA PRO A 38 1.29 0.76 -2.51
C PRO A 38 2.80 0.69 -2.83
N CYS A 39 3.47 1.84 -2.77
CA CYS A 39 4.92 1.88 -2.85
C CYS A 39 5.54 1.24 -1.59
N ALA A 40 6.71 0.61 -1.70
CA ALA A 40 7.41 0.05 -0.55
C ALA A 40 7.74 1.09 0.55
N CYS A 41 7.89 2.37 0.19
CA CYS A 41 8.07 3.45 1.18
C CYS A 41 6.75 3.85 1.88
N ASN A 42 5.60 3.44 1.35
CA ASN A 42 4.30 3.69 1.96
C ASN A 42 4.05 2.62 3.03
N THR A 43 4.75 2.74 4.16
CA THR A 43 4.61 1.86 5.34
C THR A 43 3.39 2.22 6.19
N ALA A 44 2.29 2.67 5.58
CA ALA A 44 1.05 2.82 6.34
C ALA A 44 0.64 1.44 6.83
N GLU A 45 0.89 1.15 8.12
CA GLU A 45 0.25 0.04 8.80
C GLU A 45 -1.25 0.21 8.60
N ASP A 46 -1.87 -0.78 7.98
CA ASP A 46 -3.31 -0.79 7.80
C ASP A 46 -3.97 -0.69 9.19
N PRO A 47 -4.68 0.42 9.50
CA PRO A 47 -5.20 0.64 10.84
C PRO A 47 -6.32 -0.33 11.22
N GLU A 48 -6.82 -1.15 10.29
CA GLU A 48 -7.90 -2.11 10.53
C GLU A 48 -7.40 -3.51 10.88
N ILE A 49 -6.10 -3.82 10.75
CA ILE A 49 -5.53 -5.10 11.22
C ILE A 49 -5.19 -5.01 12.72
N ARG A 50 -6.21 -4.74 13.55
CA ARG A 50 -6.19 -5.16 14.95
C ARG A 50 -6.76 -6.56 15.01
N VAL A 51 -5.91 -7.57 14.86
CA VAL A 51 -6.28 -8.97 15.09
C VAL A 51 -6.72 -9.11 16.55
N VAL A 52 -8.03 -9.07 16.78
CA VAL A 52 -8.61 -9.48 18.06
C VAL A 52 -8.72 -11.00 18.01
N ILE A 53 -7.71 -11.68 18.56
CA ILE A 53 -7.81 -13.10 18.87
C ILE A 53 -8.79 -13.21 20.04
N VAL A 54 -10.07 -13.45 19.76
CA VAL A 54 -11.01 -13.84 20.80
C VAL A 54 -10.75 -15.33 21.05
N GLU A 55 -10.18 -15.66 22.20
CA GLU A 55 -10.07 -17.04 22.65
C GLU A 55 -11.50 -17.60 22.78
N ALA A 56 -11.90 -18.45 21.84
CA ALA A 56 -13.16 -19.16 21.91
C ALA A 56 -13.06 -20.20 23.03
N ASP A 57 -13.58 -19.83 24.20
CA ASP A 57 -13.75 -20.73 25.34
C ASP A 57 -14.52 -21.97 24.88
N THR A 58 -13.78 -23.07 24.70
CA THR A 58 -14.33 -24.34 24.27
C THR A 58 -14.80 -25.07 25.53
N THR A 59 -15.89 -24.57 26.12
CA THR A 59 -16.65 -25.34 27.10
C THR A 59 -17.37 -26.47 26.34
N TRP A 60 -16.70 -27.60 26.19
CA TRP A 60 -17.30 -28.86 25.75
C TRP A 60 -18.21 -29.38 26.86
N HIS A 61 -19.46 -29.72 26.51
CA HIS A 61 -20.45 -30.36 27.36
C HIS A 61 -20.55 -31.85 27.02
#